data_AF-A0A8R1EQ06-F1
#
_entry.id   AF-A0A8R1EQ06-F1
#
_cell.length_a   1.000
_cell.length_b   1.000
_cell.length_c   1.000
_cell.angle_alpha   90.00
_cell.angle_beta   90.00
_cell.angle_gamma   90.00
#
_symmetry.space_group_name_H-M   'P 1'
#
loop_
_entity.id
_entity.type
_entity.pdbx_description
1 polymer ?
#
loop_
_entity_poly.entity_id
_entity_poly.type
_entity_poly.pdbx_seq_one_letter_code
_entity_poly.pdbx_strand_id
1 'polypeptide(L)' 'MMGFRPGNYWKFCWSCAAPLILLSMITSNFVNYKALTYQDYVYPTSANVLGIIFALSGASFIPFVGIYKFMNARGNTISE' A
#
# COMPACT_ATOMS: atom_id res chain seq x y z
N MET A 1 -9.34 -4.42 24.31
CA MET A 1 -10.62 -5.11 24.07
C MET A 1 -10.71 -6.44 24.81
N MET A 2 -9.66 -7.28 24.81
CA MET A 2 -9.54 -8.40 25.76
C MET A 2 -8.57 -8.01 26.88
N GLY A 3 -8.90 -8.28 28.14
CA GLY A 3 -8.17 -7.80 29.34
C GLY A 3 -6.73 -8.31 29.52
N PHE A 4 -6.15 -8.96 28.52
CA PHE A 4 -4.78 -9.46 28.51
C PHE A 4 -3.98 -8.82 27.35
N ARG A 5 -2.68 -8.62 27.55
CA ARG A 5 -1.81 -8.09 26.50
C ARG A 5 -1.45 -9.21 25.53
N PRO A 6 -1.55 -8.99 24.21
CA PRO A 6 -1.09 -9.98 23.22
C PRO A 6 0.40 -10.29 23.44
N GLY A 7 0.74 -11.58 23.38
CA GLY A 7 2.11 -12.07 23.60
C GLY A 7 3.10 -11.58 22.53
N ASN A 8 4.40 -11.75 22.80
CA ASN A 8 5.47 -11.21 21.95
C ASN A 8 5.46 -11.76 20.52
N TYR A 9 5.00 -12.99 20.30
CA TYR A 9 4.82 -13.57 18.98
C TYR A 9 3.93 -12.70 18.07
N TRP A 10 2.79 -12.26 18.60
CA TRP A 10 1.84 -11.43 17.85
C TRP A 10 2.40 -10.05 17.53
N LYS A 11 3.18 -9.46 18.44
CA LYS A 11 3.85 -8.18 18.21
C LYS A 11 4.88 -8.26 17.10
N PHE A 12 5.71 -9.32 17.11
CA PHE A 12 6.70 -9.55 16.07
C PHE A 12 6.04 -9.80 14.70
N CYS A 13 4.96 -10.57 14.68
CA CYS A 13 4.18 -10.81 13.47
C CYS A 13 3.66 -9.51 12.86
N TRP A 14 3.07 -8.62 13.66
CA TRP A 14 2.52 -7.35 13.17
C TRP A 14 3.59 -6.33 12.79
N SER A 15 4.71 -6.27 13.51
CA SER A 15 5.72 -5.25 13.28
C SER A 15 6.75 -5.61 12.22
N CYS A 16 7.00 -6.89 11.96
CA CYS A 16 8.04 -7.34 11.03
C CYS A 16 7.52 -8.30 9.96
N ALA A 17 6.84 -9.37 10.34
CA ALA A 17 6.45 -10.40 9.38
C ALA A 17 5.40 -9.87 8.37
N ALA A 18 4.34 -9.24 8.86
CA ALA A 18 3.29 -8.66 8.03
C ALA A 18 3.81 -7.62 7.02
N PRO A 19 4.59 -6.58 7.41
CA PRO A 19 5.10 -5.62 6.46
C PRO A 19 6.07 -6.24 5.45
N LEU A 20 6.94 -7.17 5.87
CA LEU A 20 7.87 -7.83 4.95
C LEU A 20 7.16 -8.67 3.89
N ILE A 21 6.17 -9.47 4.30
CA ILE A 21 5.40 -10.32 3.38
C ILE A 21 4.61 -9.45 2.41
N LEU A 22 3.91 -8.41 2.91
CA LEU A 22 3.19 -7.48 2.04
C LEU A 22 4.11 -6.80 1.03
N LEU A 23 5.29 -6.32 1.46
CA LEU A 23 6.25 -5.69 0.58
C LEU A 23 6.72 -6.67 -0.51
N SER A 24 7.05 -7.91 -0.15
CA SER A 24 7.45 -8.94 -1.12
C SER A 24 6.37 -9.29 -2.14
N MET A 25 5.10 -9.33 -1.73
CA MET A 25 3.97 -9.59 -2.63
C MET A 25 3.77 -8.43 -3.62
N ILE A 26 3.91 -7.20 -3.16
CA ILE A 26 3.80 -6.00 -4.00
C ILE A 26 4.96 -5.96 -5.01
N THR A 27 6.20 -6.19 -4.57
CA THR A 27 7.36 -6.25 -5.46
C THR A 27 7.20 -7.35 -6.52
N SER A 28 6.72 -8.53 -6.14
CA SER A 28 6.50 -9.64 -7.07
C SER A 28 5.42 -9.33 -8.11
N ASN A 29 4.37 -8.59 -7.73
CA ASN A 29 3.34 -8.10 -8.66
C ASN A 29 3.91 -7.11 -9.68
N PHE A 30 4.80 -6.22 -9.27
CA PHE A 30 5.47 -5.29 -10.18
C PHE A 30 6.42 -6.00 -11.15
N VAL A 31 7.22 -6.96 -10.66
CA VAL A 31 8.19 -7.69 -11.49
C VAL A 31 7.49 -8.56 -12.54
N ASN A 32 6.37 -9.20 -12.18
CA ASN A 32 5.62 -10.07 -13.08
C ASN A 32 4.44 -9.37 -13.75
N TYR A 33 4.52 -8.05 -13.93
CA TYR A 33 3.45 -7.29 -14.56
C TYR A 33 3.26 -7.72 -16.02
N LYS A 34 2.11 -8.35 -16.31
CA LYS A 34 1.70 -8.70 -17.67
C LYS A 34 0.50 -7.88 -18.09
N ALA A 35 0.44 -7.54 -19.38
CA ALA A 35 -0.74 -6.92 -19.96
C ALA A 35 -1.97 -7.83 -19.75
N LEU A 36 -3.08 -7.23 -19.32
CA LEU A 36 -4.33 -7.96 -19.11
C LEU A 36 -4.77 -8.61 -20.43
N THR A 37 -4.81 -9.94 -20.47
CA THR A 37 -5.33 -10.70 -21.62
C THR A 37 -6.56 -11.47 -21.17
N TYR A 38 -7.65 -11.34 -21.92
CA TYR A 38 -8.87 -12.11 -21.65
C TYR A 38 -9.16 -13.03 -22.83
N GLN A 39 -9.08 -14.34 -22.62
CA GLN A 39 -9.12 -15.34 -23.69
C GLN A 39 -8.06 -15.00 -24.75
N ASP A 40 -8.48 -14.65 -25.97
CA ASP A 40 -7.62 -14.25 -27.10
C ASP A 40 -7.56 -12.72 -27.32
N TYR A 41 -8.21 -11.93 -26.46
CA TYR A 41 -8.20 -10.46 -26.58
C TYR A 41 -7.15 -9.83 -25.66
N VAL A 42 -6.14 -9.22 -26.27
CA VAL A 42 -5.16 -8.39 -25.57
C VAL A 42 -5.79 -7.02 -25.32
N TYR A 43 -5.95 -6.64 -24.06
CA TYR A 43 -6.46 -5.32 -23.74
C TYR A 43 -5.52 -4.23 -24.27
N PRO A 44 -6.06 -3.14 -24.85
CA PRO A 44 -5.25 -2.02 -25.29
C PRO A 44 -4.53 -1.41 -24.08
N THR A 45 -3.34 -0.86 -24.33
CA THR A 45 -2.49 -0.26 -23.29
C THR A 45 -3.23 0.83 -22.49
N SER A 46 -4.16 1.56 -23.11
CA SER A 46 -5.00 2.57 -22.44
C SER A 46 -5.87 1.98 -21.32
N ALA A 47 -6.49 0.82 -21.55
CA ALA A 47 -7.30 0.14 -20.55
C ALA A 47 -6.44 -0.36 -19.39
N ASN A 48 -5.23 -0.84 -19.69
CA ASN A 48 -4.26 -1.28 -18.69
C ASN A 48 -3.81 -0.11 -17.79
N VAL A 49 -3.50 1.05 -18.39
CA VAL A 49 -3.13 2.27 -17.67
C VAL A 49 -4.28 2.78 -16.80
N LEU A 50 -5.52 2.78 -17.30
CA LEU A 50 -6.69 3.13 -16.49
C LEU A 50 -6.86 2.21 -15.28
N GLY A 51 -6.61 0.90 -15.45
CA GLY A 51 -6.61 -0.06 -14.34
C GLY A 51 -5.58 0.27 -13.27
N ILE A 52 -4.35 0.61 -13.67
CA ILE A 52 -3.29 1.03 -12.73
C ILE A 52 -3.70 2.31 -11.99
N ILE A 53 -4.26 3.31 -12.69
CA ILE A 53 -4.70 4.58 -12.07
C ILE A 53 -5.79 4.32 -11.03
N PHE A 54 -6.75 3.46 -11.33
CA PHE A 54 -7.80 3.07 -10.37
C PHE A 54 -7.23 2.34 -9.15
N ALA A 55 -6.29 1.42 -9.36
CA ALA A 55 -5.63 0.70 -8.26
C ALA A 55 -4.82 1.66 -7.36
N LEU A 56 -4.13 2.64 -7.94
CA LEU A 56 -3.33 3.62 -7.21
C LEU A 56 -4.17 4.69 -6.50
N SER A 57 -5.36 5.02 -7.01
CA SER A 57 -6.23 6.06 -6.44
C SER A 57 -6.54 5.82 -4.96
N GLY A 58 -6.93 4.58 -4.61
CA GLY A 58 -7.23 4.22 -3.22
C GLY A 58 -5.99 4.26 -2.31
N ALA A 59 -4.87 3.72 -2.79
CA ALA A 59 -3.62 3.70 -2.03
C ALA A 59 -3.02 5.10 -1.83
N SER A 60 -3.18 6.00 -2.81
CA SER A 60 -2.68 7.38 -2.78
C SER A 60 -3.40 8.27 -1.76
N PHE A 61 -4.62 7.91 -1.35
CA PHE A 61 -5.37 8.67 -0.34
C PHE A 61 -4.68 8.69 1.03
N ILE A 62 -3.99 7.59 1.39
CA ILE A 62 -3.27 7.45 2.66
C ILE A 62 -2.14 8.50 2.78
N PRO A 63 -1.17 8.58 1.85
CA PRO A 63 -0.13 9.60 1.90
C PRO A 63 -0.69 11.01 1.68
N PHE A 64 -1.71 11.20 0.83
CA PHE A 64 -2.32 12.50 0.59
C PHE A 64 -2.88 13.11 1.88
N VAL A 65 -3.68 12.34 2.62
CA VAL A 65 -4.22 12.79 3.91
C VAL A 65 -3.11 12.93 4.96
N GLY A 66 -2.08 12.07 4.92
CA GLY A 66 -0.91 12.18 5.78
C GLY A 66 -0.18 13.52 5.60
N ILE A 67 0.11 13.90 4.35
CA ILE A 67 0.76 15.18 4.02
C ILE A 67 -0.15 16.36 4.38
N TYR A 68 -1.44 16.28 4.03
CA TYR A 68 -2.40 17.34 4.37
C TYR A 68 -2.46 17.60 5.88
N LYS A 69 -2.53 16.52 6.68
CA LYS A 69 -2.51 16.63 8.14
C LYS A 69 -1.15 17.11 8.66
N PHE A 70 -0.05 16.67 8.05
CA PHE A 70 1.29 17.12 8.43
C PHE A 70 1.47 18.63 8.18
N MET A 71 1.02 19.15 7.04
CA MET A 71 1.10 20.58 6.72
C MET A 71 0.17 21.44 7.58
N ASN A 72 -1.00 20.91 7.96
CA ASN A 72 -1.98 21.64 8.76
C ASN A 72 -1.77 21.44 10.28
N ALA A 73 -0.87 20.53 10.68
CA ALA A 73 -0.48 20.38 12.07
C ALA A 73 0.29 21.62 12.52
N ARG A 74 -0.29 22.37 13.46
CA ARG A 74 0.40 23.49 14.12
C ARG A 74 1.46 22.93 15.07
N GLY A 75 2.70 22.85 14.60
CA GLY A 75 3.88 22.50 15.41
C GLY A 75 5.17 22.46 14.58
N ASN A 76 6.22 23.10 15.08
CA ASN A 76 7.56 23.10 14.47
C ASN A 76 8.27 21.76 14.71
N THR A 77 7.78 20.65 14.15
CA THR A 77 8.38 19.31 14.36
C THR A 77 9.58 19.04 13.44
N ILE A 78 9.92 19.99 12.56
CA ILE A 78 11.10 19.91 11.67
C ILE A 78 12.38 20.43 12.38
N SER A 79 12.26 21.00 13.58
CA SER A 79 13.33 21.67 14.32
C SER A 79 13.25 21.44 15.85
N GLU A 80 12.91 20.22 16.27
CA GLU A 80 13.18 19.73 17.64
C GLU A 80 13.77 18.32 17.58
#